data_AF-E9I3P5-F1
#
_entry.id   AF-E9I3P5-F1
#
_cell.length_a   1.000
_cell.length_b   1.000
_cell.length_c   1.000
_cell.angle_alpha   90.00
_cell.angle_beta   90.00
_cell.angle_gamma   90.00
#
_symmetry.space_group_name_H-M   'P 1'
#
loop_
_entity.id
_entity.type
_entity.pdbx_description
1 polymer ?
#
loop_
_entity_poly.entity_id
_entity_poly.type
_entity_poly.pdbx_seq_one_letter_code
_entity_poly.pdbx_strand_id
1 'polypeptide(L)'
;MTVILRLICSAGPLPTMMLLGTATVVLKGVHLLSIMGNAGTFLRSVRKICTDTEIVYHVVHLIFCFLRLSTHSFFFSVLLFDVVYREETLLNVIRSVTRNGRSIVLTAVLALILLYMFSIIGYISFMSLFRVPY
;
A
#
# COMPACT_ATOMS: atom_id res chain seq x y z
N MET A 1 -17.18 -13.93 -12.95
CA MET A 1 -16.75 -14.80 -11.83
C MET A 1 -16.40 -16.22 -12.31
N THR A 2 -17.25 -16.87 -13.10
CA THR A 2 -17.04 -18.22 -13.64
C THR A 2 -15.75 -18.39 -14.45
N VAL A 3 -15.36 -17.39 -15.26
CA VAL A 3 -14.14 -17.42 -16.08
C VAL A 3 -12.86 -17.43 -15.24
N ILE A 4 -12.81 -16.64 -14.16
CA ILE A 4 -11.65 -16.54 -13.28
C ILE A 4 -11.46 -17.84 -12.50
N LEU A 5 -12.55 -18.43 -11.99
CA LEU A 5 -12.53 -19.73 -11.32
C LEU A 5 -12.07 -20.85 -12.26
N ARG A 6 -12.56 -20.86 -13.51
CA ARG A 6 -12.11 -21.81 -14.54
C ARG A 6 -10.61 -21.69 -14.84
N LEU A 7 -10.09 -20.47 -14.92
CA LEU A 7 -8.67 -20.20 -15.12
C LEU A 7 -7.81 -20.70 -13.96
N ILE A 8 -8.22 -20.43 -12.72
CA ILE A 8 -7.51 -20.89 -11.51
C ILE A 8 -7.51 -22.42 -11.43
N CYS A 9 -8.65 -23.07 -11.67
CA CYS A 9 -8.76 -24.53 -11.62
C CYS A 9 -8.02 -25.23 -12.77
N SER A 10 -7.88 -24.59 -13.94
CA SER A 10 -7.26 -25.21 -15.12
C SER A 10 -5.76 -24.96 -15.23
N ALA A 11 -5.30 -23.73 -15.00
CA ALA A 11 -3.90 -23.34 -15.21
C ALA A 11 -3.11 -23.24 -13.88
N GLY A 12 -3.81 -23.31 -12.75
CA GLY A 12 -3.23 -23.04 -11.44
C GLY A 12 -3.20 -21.54 -11.09
N PRO A 13 -2.93 -21.21 -9.82
CA PRO A 13 -3.04 -19.84 -9.31
C PRO A 13 -1.92 -18.92 -9.82
N LEU A 14 -0.69 -19.41 -9.96
CA LEU A 14 0.49 -18.62 -10.33
C LEU A 14 0.40 -18.02 -11.75
N PRO A 15 0.13 -18.79 -12.83
CA PRO A 15 0.02 -18.22 -14.17
C PRO A 15 -1.22 -17.35 -14.34
N THR A 16 -2.32 -17.68 -13.64
CA THR A 16 -3.53 -16.85 -13.63
C THR A 16 -3.24 -15.47 -13.05
N MET A 17 -2.49 -15.38 -11.95
CA MET A 17 -2.10 -14.10 -11.36
C MET A 17 -1.17 -13.29 -12.25
N MET A 18 -0.23 -13.94 -12.96
CA MET A 18 0.63 -13.23 -13.92
C MET A 18 -0.17 -12.66 -15.08
N LEU A 19 -1.09 -13.44 -15.67
CA LEU A 19 -1.95 -13.00 -16.77
C LEU A 19 -2.89 -11.87 -16.36
N LEU A 20 -3.52 -11.96 -15.18
CA LEU A 20 -4.37 -10.90 -14.65
C LEU A 20 -3.54 -9.65 -14.30
N GLY A 21 -2.32 -9.85 -13.81
CA GLY A 21 -1.35 -8.80 -13.52
C GLY A 21 -0.95 -8.01 -14.76
N THR A 22 -0.53 -8.69 -15.83
CA THR A 22 -0.16 -8.04 -17.09
C THR A 22 -1.36 -7.33 -17.74
N ALA A 23 -2.52 -7.97 -17.79
CA ALA A 23 -3.74 -7.37 -18.32
C ALA A 23 -4.12 -6.08 -17.58
N THR A 24 -4.04 -6.07 -16.25
CA THR A 24 -4.35 -4.87 -15.44
C THR A 24 -3.34 -3.73 -15.66
N VAL A 25 -2.05 -4.03 -15.86
CA VAL A 25 -1.04 -3.00 -16.19
C VAL A 25 -1.35 -2.37 -17.55
N VAL A 26 -1.67 -3.18 -18.57
CA VAL A 26 -2.01 -2.68 -19.91
C VAL A 26 -3.25 -1.81 -19.85
N LEU A 27 -4.32 -2.26 -19.18
CA LEU A 27 -5.56 -1.49 -19.06
C LEU A 27 -5.35 -0.16 -18.33
N LYS A 28 -4.62 -0.16 -17.19
CA LYS A 28 -4.28 1.09 -16.47
C LYS A 28 -3.38 2.00 -17.31
N GLY A 29 -2.47 1.44 -18.11
CA GLY A 29 -1.61 2.19 -19.04
C GLY A 29 -2.40 2.88 -20.15
N VAL A 30 -3.33 2.17 -20.79
CA VAL A 30 -4.22 2.74 -21.83
C VAL A 30 -5.13 3.82 -21.22
N HIS A 31 -5.65 3.58 -20.01
CA HIS A 31 -6.47 4.56 -19.31
C HIS A 31 -5.69 5.84 -18.96
N LEU A 32 -4.46 5.71 -18.48
CA LEU A 32 -3.57 6.86 -18.24
C LEU A 32 -3.31 7.62 -19.54
N LEU A 33 -2.97 6.90 -20.62
CA LEU A 33 -2.70 7.49 -21.93
C LEU A 33 -3.92 8.28 -22.43
N SER A 34 -5.12 7.75 -22.24
CA SER A 34 -6.38 8.41 -22.57
C SER A 34 -6.60 9.70 -21.77
N ILE A 35 -6.38 9.69 -20.45
CA ILE A 35 -6.49 10.88 -19.60
C ILE A 35 -5.47 11.94 -20.03
N MET A 36 -4.21 11.53 -20.24
CA MET A 36 -3.12 12.43 -20.61
C MET A 36 -3.31 13.01 -22.02
N GLY A 37 -3.94 12.26 -22.93
CA GLY A 37 -4.36 12.74 -24.25
C GLY A 37 -5.53 13.73 -24.15
N ASN A 38 -6.56 13.41 -23.36
CA ASN A 38 -7.74 14.25 -23.18
C ASN A 38 -7.41 15.59 -22.47
N ALA A 39 -6.48 15.57 -21.53
CA ALA A 39 -6.02 16.77 -20.82
C ALA A 39 -5.06 17.65 -21.66
N GLY A 40 -4.68 17.22 -22.88
CA GLY A 40 -3.71 17.93 -23.72
C GLY A 40 -2.31 18.05 -23.11
N THR A 41 -2.02 17.28 -22.05
CA THR A 41 -0.76 17.35 -21.29
C THR A 41 0.41 16.67 -21.98
N PHE A 42 0.15 15.91 -23.06
CA PHE A 42 1.17 15.22 -23.85
C PHE A 42 2.24 16.14 -24.48
N LEU A 43 1.88 17.39 -24.79
CA LEU A 43 2.79 18.37 -25.39
C LEU A 43 3.48 19.27 -24.34
N ARG A 44 3.10 19.16 -23.06
CA ARG A 44 3.62 19.97 -21.96
C ARG A 44 4.90 19.31 -21.41
N SER A 45 5.88 20.11 -21.00
CA SER A 45 7.12 19.61 -20.40
C SER A 45 6.84 18.69 -19.21
N VAL A 46 7.55 17.56 -19.13
CA VAL A 46 7.45 16.52 -18.09
C VAL A 46 7.47 17.11 -16.66
N ARG A 47 8.16 18.24 -16.47
CA ARG A 47 8.23 18.93 -15.17
C ARG A 47 6.88 19.49 -14.70
N LYS A 48 6.03 19.98 -15.62
CA LYS A 48 4.67 20.44 -15.29
C LYS A 48 3.74 19.26 -15.00
N ILE A 49 3.94 18.13 -15.68
CA ILE A 49 3.19 16.90 -15.44
C ILE A 49 3.43 16.38 -14.01
N CYS A 50 4.66 16.50 -13.50
CA CYS A 50 4.97 16.17 -12.10
C CYS A 50 4.42 17.16 -11.06
N THR A 51 3.89 18.32 -11.48
CA THR A 51 3.31 19.29 -10.54
C THR A 51 1.81 19.04 -10.31
N ASP A 52 1.12 18.47 -11.32
CA ASP A 52 -0.29 18.10 -11.20
C ASP A 52 -0.44 16.84 -10.35
N THR A 53 -0.92 17.01 -9.11
CA THR A 53 -1.06 15.92 -8.13
C THR A 53 -1.89 14.76 -8.67
N GLU A 54 -2.94 15.04 -9.44
CA GLU A 54 -3.82 14.03 -10.03
C GLU A 54 -3.09 13.12 -11.04
N ILE A 55 -2.29 13.69 -11.93
CA ILE A 55 -1.48 12.90 -12.88
C ILE A 55 -0.41 12.12 -12.13
N VAL A 56 0.24 12.73 -11.14
CA VAL A 56 1.26 12.07 -10.31
C VAL A 56 0.68 10.85 -9.59
N TYR A 57 -0.54 10.95 -9.03
CA TYR A 57 -1.23 9.81 -8.43
C TYR A 57 -1.39 8.66 -9.43
N HIS A 58 -1.84 8.94 -10.66
CA HIS A 58 -2.00 7.89 -11.68
C HIS A 58 -0.67 7.29 -12.16
N VAL A 59 0.38 8.10 -12.29
CA VAL A 59 1.73 7.63 -12.67
C VAL A 59 2.33 6.75 -11.58
N VAL A 60 2.21 7.15 -10.31
CA VAL A 60 2.66 6.35 -9.16
C VAL A 60 1.93 5.01 -9.12
N HIS A 61 0.63 4.97 -9.36
CA HIS A 61 -0.13 3.73 -9.45
C HIS A 61 0.35 2.80 -10.58
N LEU A 62 0.76 3.37 -11.71
CA LEU A 62 1.33 2.62 -12.82
C LEU A 62 2.71 2.03 -12.45
N ILE A 63 3.55 2.79 -11.73
CA ILE A 63 4.82 2.30 -11.20
C ILE A 63 4.61 1.11 -10.24
N PHE A 64 3.66 1.21 -9.30
CA PHE A 64 3.31 0.10 -8.40
C PHE A 64 2.79 -1.13 -9.15
N CYS A 65 2.07 -0.95 -10.26
CA CYS A 65 1.66 -2.04 -11.15
C CYS A 65 2.85 -2.77 -11.79
N PHE A 66 3.92 -2.05 -12.18
CA PHE A 66 5.16 -2.65 -12.69
C PHE A 66 5.99 -3.35 -11.60
N LEU A 67 6.07 -2.75 -10.41
CA LEU A 67 6.77 -3.36 -9.26
C LEU A 67 6.14 -4.68 -8.84
N ARG A 68 4.79 -4.77 -8.89
CA ARG A 68 4.04 -6.01 -8.68
C ARG A 68 4.43 -7.13 -9.65
N LEU A 69 4.73 -6.80 -10.91
CA LEU A 69 5.11 -7.79 -11.91
C LEU A 69 6.53 -8.32 -11.68
N SER A 70 7.41 -7.50 -11.09
CA SER A 70 8.86 -7.72 -11.14
C SER A 70 9.47 -8.30 -9.86
N THR A 71 8.84 -8.09 -8.69
CA THR A 71 9.60 -8.14 -7.43
C THR A 71 9.11 -9.19 -6.41
N HIS A 72 7.80 -9.29 -6.11
CA HIS A 72 7.22 -10.34 -5.23
C HIS A 72 5.69 -10.21 -5.13
N SER A 73 4.96 -11.29 -4.75
CA SER A 73 3.50 -11.27 -4.47
C SER A 73 3.07 -10.25 -3.40
N PHE A 74 4.00 -9.74 -2.60
CA PHE A 74 3.74 -8.74 -1.56
C PHE A 74 3.16 -7.42 -2.11
N PHE A 75 3.62 -7.00 -3.29
CA PHE A 75 3.12 -5.78 -3.92
C PHE A 75 1.66 -5.88 -4.38
N PHE A 76 1.09 -7.09 -4.43
CA PHE A 76 -0.34 -7.30 -4.63
C PHE A 76 -1.17 -6.74 -3.47
N SER A 77 -0.69 -6.90 -2.23
CA SER A 77 -1.35 -6.40 -1.03
C SER A 77 -1.36 -4.87 -0.98
N VAL A 78 -0.29 -4.22 -1.43
CA VAL A 78 -0.22 -2.75 -1.51
C VAL A 78 -1.22 -2.22 -2.53
N LEU A 79 -1.37 -2.90 -3.68
CA LEU A 79 -2.32 -2.50 -4.72
C LEU A 79 -3.78 -2.61 -4.26
N LEU A 80 -4.11 -3.54 -3.35
CA LEU A 80 -5.45 -3.65 -2.76
C LEU A 80 -5.85 -2.41 -1.95
N PHE A 81 -4.89 -1.63 -1.44
CA PHE A 81 -5.18 -0.39 -0.74
C PHE A 81 -5.79 0.68 -1.67
N ASP A 82 -5.58 0.59 -2.99
CA ASP A 82 -6.25 1.45 -3.99
C ASP A 82 -7.78 1.29 -3.92
N VAL A 83 -8.27 0.07 -3.66
CA VAL A 83 -9.72 -0.19 -3.49
C VAL A 83 -10.26 0.54 -2.26
N VAL A 84 -9.51 0.51 -1.15
CA VAL A 84 -9.87 1.20 0.10
C VAL A 84 -9.92 2.71 -0.12
N TYR A 85 -9.02 3.25 -0.93
CA TYR A 85 -8.98 4.68 -1.25
C TYR A 85 -10.10 5.12 -2.20
N ARG A 86 -10.56 4.23 -3.09
CA ARG A 86 -11.63 4.51 -4.05
C ARG A 86 -13.02 4.50 -3.41
N GLU A 87 -13.21 3.72 -2.35
CA GLU A 87 -14.49 3.59 -1.66
C GLU A 87 -14.66 4.65 -0.57
N GLU A 88 -15.62 5.57 -0.76
CA GLU A 88 -15.86 6.68 0.16
C GLU A 88 -16.25 6.22 1.57
N THR A 89 -16.95 5.09 1.68
CA THR A 89 -17.38 4.51 2.96
C THR A 89 -16.19 4.03 3.80
N LEU A 90 -15.27 3.30 3.18
CA LEU A 90 -14.04 2.81 3.81
C LEU A 90 -13.12 3.97 4.19
N LEU A 91 -13.00 4.96 3.31
CA LEU A 91 -12.22 6.16 3.58
C LEU A 91 -12.80 6.94 4.77
N ASN A 92 -14.14 7.02 4.89
CA ASN A 92 -14.78 7.62 6.06
C ASN A 92 -14.50 6.86 7.36
N VAL A 93 -14.44 5.52 7.33
CA VAL A 93 -14.05 4.72 8.51
C VAL A 93 -12.62 5.07 8.93
N ILE A 94 -11.67 5.11 7.99
CA ILE A 94 -10.28 5.50 8.28
C ILE A 94 -10.25 6.93 8.83
N ARG A 95 -10.95 7.86 8.17
CA ARG A 95 -11.02 9.26 8.56
C ARG A 95 -11.61 9.43 9.96
N SER A 96 -12.55 8.59 10.36
CA SER A 96 -13.15 8.62 11.70
C SER A 96 -12.13 8.35 12.80
N VAL A 97 -11.18 7.44 12.54
CA VAL A 97 -10.08 7.10 13.46
C VAL A 97 -8.97 8.16 13.37
N THR A 98 -8.61 8.62 12.17
CA THR A 98 -7.52 9.60 12.00
C THR A 98 -7.92 11.00 12.43
N ARG A 99 -9.22 11.35 12.49
CA ARG A 99 -9.71 12.67 12.93
C ARG A 99 -9.27 13.02 14.35
N ASN A 100 -9.24 12.05 15.25
CA ASN A 100 -8.77 12.20 16.63
C ASN A 100 -7.35 11.66 16.84
N GLY A 101 -6.57 11.52 15.76
CA GLY A 101 -5.26 10.87 15.77
C GLY A 101 -4.27 11.44 16.78
N ARG A 102 -4.32 12.75 17.07
CA ARG A 102 -3.45 13.37 18.09
C ARG A 102 -3.61 12.74 19.47
N SER A 103 -4.85 12.44 19.88
CA SER A 103 -5.12 11.82 21.18
C SER A 103 -4.63 10.37 21.22
N ILE A 104 -4.86 9.62 20.13
CA ILE A 104 -4.39 8.24 20.00
C ILE A 104 -2.85 8.18 20.06
N VAL A 105 -2.16 9.09 19.36
CA VAL A 105 -0.70 9.17 19.37
C VAL A 105 -0.18 9.53 20.77
N LEU A 106 -0.80 10.49 21.46
CA LEU A 106 -0.40 10.85 22.82
C LEU A 106 -0.55 9.68 23.79
N THR A 107 -1.65 8.92 23.69
CA THR A 107 -1.85 7.71 24.50
C THR A 107 -0.82 6.63 24.17
N ALA A 108 -0.46 6.45 22.90
CA ALA A 108 0.58 5.51 22.48
C ALA A 108 1.96 5.91 23.02
N VAL A 109 2.29 7.20 22.99
CA VAL A 109 3.53 7.75 23.58
C VAL A 109 3.55 7.54 25.09
N LEU A 110 2.44 7.79 25.78
CA LEU A 110 2.31 7.53 27.21
C LEU A 110 2.54 6.05 27.53
N ALA A 111 1.91 5.14 26.77
CA ALA A 111 2.10 3.71 26.91
C ALA A 111 3.57 3.30 26.67
N LEU A 112 4.24 3.92 25.69
CA LEU A 112 5.65 3.68 25.41
C LEU A 112 6.56 4.15 26.56
N ILE A 113 6.28 5.30 27.17
CA ILE A 113 7.00 5.79 28.35
C ILE A 113 6.83 4.81 29.52
N LEU A 114 5.62 4.35 29.78
CA LEU A 114 5.34 3.38 30.84
C LEU A 114 6.05 2.05 30.59
N LEU A 115 5.98 1.53 29.36
CA LEU A 115 6.68 0.30 28.95
C LEU A 115 8.20 0.45 29.14
N TYR A 116 8.75 1.61 28.81
CA TYR A 116 10.17 1.91 28.98
C TYR A 116 10.60 1.93 30.45
N MET A 117 9.86 2.63 31.31
CA MET A 117 10.13 2.66 32.76
C MET A 117 10.05 1.26 33.37
N PHE A 118 9.04 0.48 32.99
CA PHE A 118 8.90 -0.91 33.42
C PHE A 118 10.05 -1.79 32.91
N SER A 119 10.49 -1.57 31.66
CA SER A 119 11.63 -2.28 31.07
C SER A 119 12.94 -2.03 31.82
N ILE A 120 13.20 -0.79 32.29
CA ILE A 120 14.39 -0.48 33.11
C ILE A 120 14.34 -1.22 34.46
N ILE A 121 13.20 -1.15 35.15
CA ILE A 121 13.03 -1.82 36.44
C ILE A 121 13.18 -3.34 36.28
N GLY A 122 12.53 -3.90 35.26
CA GLY A 122 12.65 -5.32 34.92
C GLY A 122 14.10 -5.71 34.58
N TYR A 123 14.81 -4.90 33.80
CA TYR A 123 16.21 -5.14 33.49
C TYR A 123 17.05 -5.20 34.76
N ILE A 124 16.99 -4.19 35.63
CA ILE A 124 17.80 -4.17 36.86
C ILE A 124 17.43 -5.33 37.79
N SER A 125 16.15 -5.67 37.89
CA SER A 125 15.66 -6.70 38.81
C SER A 125 15.95 -8.13 38.34
N PHE A 126 15.95 -8.38 37.02
CA PHE A 126 16.09 -9.71 36.45
C PHE A 126 17.42 -9.93 35.71
N MET A 127 18.27 -8.92 35.53
CA MET A 127 19.57 -9.06 34.85
C MET A 127 20.45 -10.14 35.48
N SER A 128 20.43 -10.29 36.80
CA SER A 128 21.19 -11.33 37.51
C SER A 128 20.65 -12.74 37.26
N LEU A 129 19.35 -12.88 36.99
CA LEU A 129 18.67 -14.16 36.75
C LEU A 129 18.90 -14.69 35.33
N PHE A 130 19.03 -13.79 34.34
CA PHE A 130 19.18 -14.15 32.92
C PHE A 130 20.63 -14.15 32.42
N ARG A 131 21.62 -13.95 33.31
CA ARG A 131 23.04 -14.02 32.93
C ARG A 131 23.41 -15.46 32.59
N VAL A 132 23.53 -15.77 31.30
CA VAL A 132 24.00 -17.08 30.83
C VAL A 132 25.43 -17.29 31.35
N PRO A 133 25.68 -18.32 32.17
CA PRO A 133 27.03 -18.63 32.61
C PRO A 133 27.81 -19.14 31.41
N TYR A 134 28.94 -18.50 31.12
CA TYR A 134 29.97 -18.99 30.20
C TYR A 134 31.01 -19.77 31.00
#